data_AF-A0A9D2RLF6-F1
#
_entry.id   AF-A0A9D2RLF6-F1
#
_cell.length_a   1.000
_cell.length_b   1.000
_cell.length_c   1.000
_cell.angle_alpha   90.00
_cell.angle_beta   90.00
_cell.angle_gamma   90.00
#
_symmetry.space_group_name_H-M   'P 1'
#
loop_
_entity.id
_entity.type
_entity.pdbx_description
1 polymer ?
#
loop_
_entity_poly.entity_id
_entity_poly.type
_entity_poly.pdbx_seq_one_letter_code
_entity_poly.pdbx_strand_id
1 'polypeptide(L)'
;MPLFLQWMPMFEVLFFNLLNLDLCSHRKYSLFQTIMGLLGFTAVFFIIYTTFARAFSISQGEGRLAIFGFLYLVPFRLLYKEKTSILFIITCIGWTYTLGVLSLAVQIVSTVSPGNLFYVLMVENLLFFTTIFPFSRILIPRYVFVLEHVNHIQAHWYRYLILDSTLAFLLLFTLHLTFSREAGSILKILVILLLLATIYISYFILCRVVLDVLKINQLEKAALWSLWIWTVSNRSMTSTDI
;
A
#
# COMPACT_ATOMS: atom_id res chain seq x y z
N MET A 1 -19.00 10.34 -25.06
CA MET A 1 -18.47 9.15 -24.38
C MET A 1 -19.44 8.77 -23.27
N PRO A 2 -19.83 7.50 -23.08
CA PRO A 2 -20.82 7.15 -22.06
C PRO A 2 -20.27 7.48 -20.67
N LEU A 3 -21.09 8.13 -19.83
CA LEU A 3 -20.75 8.55 -18.46
C LEU A 3 -20.09 7.43 -17.63
N PHE A 4 -20.48 6.18 -17.86
CA PHE A 4 -19.92 5.01 -17.19
C PHE A 4 -18.40 4.81 -17.43
N LEU A 5 -17.91 5.07 -18.65
CA LEU A 5 -16.50 4.90 -19.00
C LEU A 5 -15.58 5.92 -18.32
N GLN A 6 -16.13 7.06 -17.87
CA GLN A 6 -15.36 8.09 -17.16
C GLN A 6 -15.05 7.71 -15.71
N TRP A 7 -15.86 6.84 -15.10
CA TRP A 7 -15.69 6.39 -13.71
C TRP A 7 -14.92 5.08 -13.59
N MET A 8 -14.75 4.34 -14.69
CA MET A 8 -14.09 3.04 -14.66
C MET A 8 -12.67 3.06 -14.06
N PRO A 9 -11.76 3.99 -14.45
CA PRO A 9 -10.40 4.00 -13.87
C PRO A 9 -10.43 4.19 -12.35
N MET A 10 -11.37 5.02 -11.86
CA MET A 10 -11.56 5.22 -10.42
C MET A 10 -12.04 3.93 -9.73
N PHE A 11 -13.02 3.23 -10.30
CA PHE A 11 -13.51 1.98 -9.73
C PHE A 11 -12.45 0.88 -9.78
N GLU A 12 -11.61 0.84 -10.81
CA GLU A 12 -10.52 -0.12 -10.96
C GLU A 12 -9.45 0.09 -9.89
N VAL A 13 -8.96 1.33 -9.73
CA VAL A 13 -8.04 1.72 -8.64
C VAL A 13 -8.63 1.37 -7.27
N LEU A 14 -9.90 1.70 -7.04
CA LEU A 14 -10.56 1.37 -5.78
C LEU A 14 -10.65 -0.15 -5.56
N PHE A 15 -11.08 -0.90 -6.57
CA PHE A 15 -11.19 -2.36 -6.51
C PHE A 15 -9.85 -3.00 -6.14
N PHE A 16 -8.76 -2.61 -6.81
CA PHE A 16 -7.44 -3.16 -6.51
C PHE A 16 -6.91 -2.72 -5.15
N ASN A 17 -7.22 -1.52 -4.67
CA ASN A 17 -6.90 -1.11 -3.30
C ASN A 17 -7.65 -1.97 -2.25
N LEU A 18 -8.94 -2.21 -2.46
CA LEU A 18 -9.74 -3.06 -1.57
C LEU A 18 -9.24 -4.51 -1.59
N LEU A 19 -8.92 -5.04 -2.77
CA LEU A 19 -8.35 -6.37 -2.93
C LEU A 19 -7.00 -6.50 -2.23
N ASN A 20 -6.10 -5.54 -2.42
CA ASN A 20 -4.80 -5.53 -1.75
C ASN A 20 -4.95 -5.51 -0.23
N LEU A 21 -5.88 -4.72 0.30
CA LEU A 21 -6.14 -4.71 1.74
C LEU A 21 -6.66 -6.06 2.25
N ASP A 22 -7.65 -6.67 1.58
CA ASP A 22 -8.24 -7.96 1.99
C ASP A 22 -7.22 -9.10 1.94
N LEU A 23 -6.31 -9.09 0.96
CA LEU A 23 -5.22 -10.06 0.86
C LEU A 23 -4.19 -9.92 1.99
N CYS A 24 -4.08 -8.73 2.60
CA CYS A 24 -3.00 -8.41 3.53
C CYS A 24 -3.44 -8.22 4.98
N SER A 25 -4.75 -8.32 5.24
CA SER A 25 -5.35 -8.04 6.54
C SER A 25 -6.23 -9.19 6.99
N HIS A 26 -6.30 -9.43 8.29
CA HIS A 26 -7.18 -10.46 8.82
C HIS A 26 -8.60 -9.94 9.02
N ARG A 27 -9.57 -10.53 8.32
CA ARG A 27 -10.99 -10.20 8.46
C ARG A 27 -11.52 -10.54 9.86
N LYS A 28 -12.41 -9.69 10.40
CA LYS A 28 -13.20 -9.98 11.61
C LYS A 28 -14.42 -10.84 11.29
N TYR A 29 -15.00 -10.62 10.12
CA TYR A 29 -16.25 -11.20 9.66
C TYR A 29 -16.01 -12.17 8.49
N SER A 30 -17.06 -12.83 8.00
CA SER A 30 -16.96 -13.66 6.81
C SER A 30 -16.61 -12.83 5.57
N LEU A 31 -16.06 -13.48 4.53
CA LEU A 31 -15.78 -12.85 3.23
C LEU A 31 -17.00 -12.09 2.70
N PHE A 32 -18.16 -12.76 2.71
CA PHE A 32 -19.41 -12.19 2.22
C PHE A 32 -19.82 -10.93 2.99
N GLN A 33 -19.78 -10.96 4.33
CA GLN A 33 -20.10 -9.80 5.15
C GLN A 33 -19.13 -8.63 4.92
N THR A 34 -17.85 -8.93 4.73
CA THR A 34 -16.81 -7.93 4.45
C THR A 34 -17.05 -7.26 3.10
N ILE A 35 -17.31 -8.05 2.05
CA ILE A 35 -17.63 -7.54 0.71
C ILE A 35 -18.88 -6.68 0.76
N MET A 36 -19.97 -7.16 1.40
CA MET A 36 -21.21 -6.38 1.50
C MET A 36 -21.03 -5.08 2.26
N GLY A 37 -20.24 -5.07 3.34
CA GLY A 37 -19.91 -3.86 4.08
C GLY A 37 -19.14 -2.84 3.23
N LEU A 38 -18.13 -3.30 2.48
CA LEU A 38 -17.34 -2.45 1.58
C LEU A 38 -18.17 -1.92 0.41
N LEU A 39 -19.01 -2.76 -0.20
CA LEU A 39 -19.92 -2.36 -1.28
C LEU A 39 -20.95 -1.33 -0.77
N GLY A 40 -21.54 -1.56 0.40
CA GLY A 40 -22.48 -0.63 1.03
C GLY A 40 -21.83 0.73 1.30
N PHE A 41 -20.64 0.75 1.89
CA PHE A 41 -19.90 2.00 2.10
C PHE A 41 -19.56 2.70 0.78
N THR A 42 -19.10 1.94 -0.21
CA THR A 42 -18.78 2.48 -1.55
C THR A 42 -20.00 3.09 -2.23
N ALA A 43 -21.16 2.45 -2.15
CA ALA A 43 -22.40 2.97 -2.72
C ALA A 43 -22.82 4.28 -2.04
N VAL A 44 -22.81 4.33 -0.71
CA VAL A 44 -23.14 5.54 0.05
C VAL A 44 -22.15 6.67 -0.27
N PHE A 45 -20.85 6.36 -0.27
CA PHE A 45 -19.81 7.33 -0.60
C PHE A 45 -19.96 7.87 -2.02
N PHE A 46 -20.26 7.01 -3.00
CA PHE A 46 -20.48 7.41 -4.38
C PHE A 46 -21.75 8.27 -4.58
N ILE A 47 -22.84 7.97 -3.87
CA ILE A 47 -24.07 8.79 -3.89
C ILE A 47 -23.81 10.18 -3.32
N ILE A 48 -23.17 10.26 -2.15
CA ILE A 48 -22.78 11.53 -1.52
C ILE A 48 -21.90 12.31 -2.50
N TYR A 49 -20.87 11.67 -3.02
CA TYR A 49 -19.92 12.29 -3.94
C TYR A 49 -20.61 12.83 -5.21
N THR A 50 -21.42 12.03 -5.90
CA THR A 50 -22.11 12.48 -7.12
C THR A 50 -23.09 13.62 -6.87
N THR A 51 -23.66 13.70 -5.67
CA THR A 51 -24.51 14.82 -5.23
C THR A 51 -23.69 16.10 -5.03
N PHE A 52 -22.53 16.01 -4.36
CA PHE A 52 -21.63 17.16 -4.13
C PHE A 52 -20.82 17.55 -5.37
N ALA A 53 -20.47 16.63 -6.25
CA ALA A 53 -19.68 16.88 -7.45
C ALA A 53 -20.39 17.84 -8.41
N ARG A 54 -21.73 17.79 -8.47
CA ARG A 54 -22.54 18.77 -9.19
C ARG A 54 -22.44 20.17 -8.60
N ALA A 55 -22.23 20.30 -7.29
CA ALA A 55 -22.13 21.58 -6.60
C ALA A 55 -20.73 22.22 -6.72
N PHE A 56 -19.66 21.41 -6.88
CA PHE A 56 -18.27 21.88 -6.88
C PHE A 56 -17.56 21.86 -8.25
N SER A 57 -18.25 21.54 -9.35
CA SER A 57 -17.69 21.52 -10.71
C SER A 57 -16.39 20.69 -10.83
N ILE A 58 -16.27 19.61 -10.05
CA ILE A 58 -15.09 18.73 -10.07
C ILE A 58 -15.13 17.89 -11.35
N SER A 59 -14.10 18.05 -12.18
CA SER A 59 -13.92 17.27 -13.41
C SER A 59 -13.73 15.78 -13.11
N GLN A 60 -14.37 14.95 -13.93
CA GLN A 60 -14.46 13.50 -13.73
C GLN A 60 -13.18 12.80 -14.20
N GLY A 61 -12.66 11.85 -13.41
CA GLY A 61 -11.57 10.95 -13.84
C GLY A 61 -10.11 11.43 -13.62
N GLU A 62 -9.87 12.60 -13.03
CA GLU A 62 -8.50 13.16 -12.86
C GLU A 62 -7.67 12.59 -11.69
N GLY A 63 -8.10 11.50 -11.04
CA GLY A 63 -7.37 10.92 -9.91
C GLY A 63 -7.38 11.76 -8.61
N ARG A 64 -7.92 12.99 -8.61
CA ARG A 64 -8.10 13.86 -7.41
C ARG A 64 -8.81 13.18 -6.25
N LEU A 65 -9.60 12.15 -6.54
CA LEU A 65 -10.38 11.41 -5.56
C LEU A 65 -9.57 10.41 -4.74
N ALA A 66 -8.32 10.12 -5.12
CA ALA A 66 -7.46 9.20 -4.38
C ALA A 66 -7.27 9.62 -2.91
N ILE A 67 -7.27 10.94 -2.61
CA ILE A 67 -7.15 11.44 -1.24
C ILE A 67 -8.37 11.11 -0.37
N PHE A 68 -9.57 11.06 -0.96
CA PHE A 68 -10.78 10.62 -0.25
C PHE A 68 -10.81 9.11 -0.03
N GLY A 69 -9.92 8.37 -0.69
CA GLY A 69 -9.65 6.96 -0.44
C GLY A 69 -9.32 6.64 1.01
N PHE A 70 -8.75 7.59 1.76
CA PHE A 70 -8.47 7.42 3.19
C PHE A 70 -9.73 7.39 4.07
N LEU A 71 -10.90 7.83 3.57
CA LEU A 71 -12.17 7.65 4.27
C LEU A 71 -12.52 6.17 4.44
N TYR A 72 -11.99 5.29 3.58
CA TYR A 72 -12.14 3.84 3.73
C TYR A 72 -11.43 3.28 4.97
N LEU A 73 -10.58 4.04 5.66
CA LEU A 73 -10.05 3.61 6.97
C LEU A 73 -11.16 3.36 7.99
N VAL A 74 -12.31 4.05 7.87
CA VAL A 74 -13.48 3.83 8.73
C VAL A 74 -14.03 2.41 8.56
N PRO A 75 -14.50 1.98 7.37
CA PRO A 75 -14.96 0.61 7.18
C PRO A 75 -13.83 -0.41 7.39
N PHE A 76 -12.58 -0.09 7.05
CA PHE A 76 -11.45 -1.00 7.30
C PHE A 76 -11.29 -1.30 8.79
N ARG A 77 -11.35 -0.28 9.64
CA ARG A 77 -11.24 -0.48 11.09
C ARG A 77 -12.40 -1.31 11.64
N LEU A 78 -13.60 -1.16 11.09
CA LEU A 78 -14.76 -1.94 11.50
C LEU A 78 -14.66 -3.41 11.06
N LEU A 79 -14.21 -3.66 9.83
CA LEU A 79 -14.24 -4.99 9.19
C LEU A 79 -12.99 -5.86 9.43
N TYR A 80 -11.83 -5.27 9.73
CA TYR A 80 -10.55 -5.98 9.89
C TYR A 80 -10.01 -5.92 11.33
N LYS A 81 -9.24 -6.94 11.71
CA LYS A 81 -8.67 -7.14 13.06
C LYS A 81 -7.48 -6.22 13.33
N GLU A 82 -6.80 -5.78 12.28
CA GLU A 82 -5.57 -5.02 12.38
C GLU A 82 -5.71 -3.70 13.15
N LYS A 83 -4.58 -3.25 13.72
CA LYS A 83 -4.47 -1.93 14.37
C LYS A 83 -4.66 -0.83 13.32
N THR A 84 -5.27 0.29 13.71
CA THR A 84 -5.54 1.42 12.80
C THR A 84 -4.28 1.90 12.07
N SER A 85 -3.14 1.90 12.75
CA SER A 85 -1.88 2.36 12.17
C SER A 85 -1.29 1.36 11.16
N ILE A 86 -1.54 0.05 11.31
CA ILE A 86 -1.18 -0.97 10.31
C ILE A 86 -2.08 -0.80 9.08
N LEU A 87 -3.40 -0.66 9.28
CA LEU A 87 -4.36 -0.40 8.21
C LEU A 87 -4.00 0.87 7.44
N PHE A 88 -3.58 1.92 8.14
CA PHE A 88 -3.13 3.18 7.53
C PHE A 88 -1.95 2.97 6.58
N ILE A 89 -0.93 2.23 7.02
CA ILE A 89 0.25 2.01 6.18
C ILE A 89 -0.06 1.10 5.00
N ILE A 90 -0.80 -0.01 5.20
CA ILE A 90 -1.24 -0.88 4.10
C ILE A 90 -2.04 -0.06 3.08
N THR A 91 -2.90 0.84 3.58
CA THR A 91 -3.65 1.79 2.74
C THR A 91 -2.70 2.69 1.96
N CYS A 92 -1.76 3.41 2.59
CA CYS A 92 -0.78 4.26 1.88
C CYS A 92 0.00 3.51 0.80
N ILE A 93 0.46 2.29 1.10
CA ILE A 93 1.23 1.48 0.15
C ILE A 93 0.36 1.01 -1.01
N GLY A 94 -0.86 0.54 -0.73
CA GLY A 94 -1.84 0.17 -1.75
C GLY A 94 -2.16 1.35 -2.66
N TRP A 95 -2.47 2.51 -2.09
CA TRP A 95 -2.77 3.73 -2.85
C TRP A 95 -1.57 4.22 -3.65
N THR A 96 -0.35 4.13 -3.12
CA THR A 96 0.86 4.48 -3.88
C THR A 96 1.04 3.57 -5.09
N TYR A 97 0.80 2.27 -4.92
CA TYR A 97 0.90 1.30 -6.01
C TYR A 97 -0.17 1.54 -7.09
N THR A 98 -1.45 1.59 -6.71
CA THR A 98 -2.55 1.73 -7.67
C THR A 98 -2.54 3.10 -8.36
N LEU A 99 -2.20 4.17 -7.64
CA LEU A 99 -2.00 5.50 -8.23
C LEU A 99 -0.77 5.54 -9.14
N GLY A 100 0.27 4.79 -8.84
CA GLY A 100 1.44 4.64 -9.69
C GLY A 100 1.10 4.00 -11.04
N VAL A 101 0.31 2.92 -11.00
CA VAL A 101 -0.20 2.24 -12.19
C VAL A 101 -1.07 3.19 -13.02
N LEU A 102 -2.04 3.87 -12.39
CA LEU A 102 -2.90 4.84 -13.08
C LEU A 102 -2.08 5.98 -13.69
N SER A 103 -1.13 6.54 -12.95
CA SER A 103 -0.30 7.65 -13.40
C SER A 103 0.57 7.27 -14.61
N LEU A 104 1.14 6.06 -14.61
CA LEU A 104 1.84 5.52 -15.77
C LEU A 104 0.90 5.31 -16.96
N ALA A 105 -0.26 4.70 -16.76
CA ALA A 105 -1.22 4.43 -17.82
C ALA A 105 -1.67 5.73 -18.51
N VAL A 106 -2.03 6.75 -17.71
CA VAL A 106 -2.42 8.07 -18.23
C VAL A 106 -1.28 8.71 -19.04
N GLN A 107 -0.04 8.68 -18.54
CA GLN A 107 1.08 9.29 -19.25
C GLN A 107 1.48 8.55 -20.52
N ILE A 108 1.47 7.20 -20.51
CA ILE A 108 1.72 6.37 -21.70
C ILE A 108 0.71 6.71 -22.79
N VAL A 109 -0.59 6.69 -22.45
CA VAL A 109 -1.64 6.95 -23.42
C VAL A 109 -1.66 8.40 -23.87
N SER A 110 -1.38 9.35 -22.99
CA SER A 110 -1.26 10.77 -23.38
C SER A 110 -0.14 11.04 -24.39
N THR A 111 0.84 10.14 -24.51
CA THR A 111 1.93 10.24 -25.50
C THR A 111 1.54 9.65 -26.86
N VAL A 112 0.69 8.61 -26.87
CA VAL A 112 0.33 7.87 -28.10
C VAL A 112 -1.04 8.30 -28.66
N SER A 113 -2.04 8.43 -27.79
CA SER A 113 -3.43 8.77 -28.15
C SER A 113 -4.05 9.66 -27.05
N PRO A 114 -3.77 10.98 -27.07
CA PRO A 114 -4.24 11.91 -26.06
C PRO A 114 -5.77 11.89 -25.90
N GLY A 115 -6.24 11.82 -24.64
CA GLY A 115 -7.66 11.90 -24.31
C GLY A 115 -8.48 10.61 -24.51
N ASN A 116 -7.86 9.52 -24.99
CA ASN A 116 -8.57 8.27 -25.19
C ASN A 116 -8.60 7.40 -23.92
N LEU A 117 -9.64 7.57 -23.10
CA LEU A 117 -9.79 6.84 -21.82
C LEU A 117 -9.88 5.32 -21.99
N PHE A 118 -10.34 4.82 -23.15
CA PHE A 118 -10.39 3.38 -23.40
C PHE A 118 -8.98 2.79 -23.46
N TYR A 119 -8.05 3.47 -24.13
CA TYR A 119 -6.64 3.05 -24.11
C TYR A 119 -6.03 3.17 -22.72
N VAL A 120 -6.41 4.18 -21.92
CA VAL A 120 -5.95 4.31 -20.52
C VAL A 120 -6.34 3.06 -19.75
N LEU A 121 -7.61 2.65 -19.82
CA LEU A 121 -8.11 1.45 -19.17
C LEU A 121 -7.41 0.17 -19.66
N MET A 122 -7.16 0.03 -20.96
CA MET A 122 -6.41 -1.13 -21.47
C MET A 122 -4.99 -1.22 -20.89
N VAL A 123 -4.26 -0.10 -20.90
CA VAL A 123 -2.88 -0.04 -20.39
C VAL A 123 -2.87 -0.25 -18.87
N GLU A 124 -3.82 0.35 -18.15
CA GLU A 124 -4.02 0.20 -16.72
C GLU A 124 -4.27 -1.26 -16.33
N ASN A 125 -5.22 -1.94 -16.97
CA ASN A 125 -5.52 -3.35 -16.74
C ASN A 125 -4.30 -4.25 -17.02
N LEU A 126 -3.55 -3.96 -18.10
CA LEU A 126 -2.33 -4.70 -18.44
C LEU A 126 -1.26 -4.54 -17.36
N LEU A 127 -1.07 -3.32 -16.86
CA LEU A 127 -0.14 -3.03 -15.77
C LEU A 127 -0.59 -3.70 -14.47
N PHE A 128 -1.88 -3.68 -14.12
CA PHE A 128 -2.38 -4.38 -12.96
C PHE A 128 -2.17 -5.89 -13.06
N PHE A 129 -2.51 -6.50 -14.19
CA PHE A 129 -2.34 -7.94 -14.39
C PHE A 129 -0.88 -8.37 -14.23
N THR A 130 0.07 -7.58 -14.74
CA THR A 130 1.50 -7.90 -14.67
C THR A 130 2.10 -7.64 -13.29
N THR A 131 1.59 -6.66 -12.54
CA THR A 131 2.22 -6.20 -11.28
C THR A 131 1.51 -6.66 -10.01
N ILE A 132 0.24 -7.06 -10.07
CA ILE A 132 -0.53 -7.37 -8.86
C ILE A 132 -0.03 -8.63 -8.16
N PHE A 133 0.34 -9.67 -8.91
CA PHE A 133 0.84 -10.91 -8.34
C PHE A 133 2.15 -10.71 -7.55
N PRO A 134 3.21 -10.09 -8.11
CA PRO A 134 4.43 -9.84 -7.34
C PRO A 134 4.17 -8.86 -6.18
N PHE A 135 3.30 -7.87 -6.36
CA PHE A 135 2.99 -6.90 -5.31
C PHE A 135 2.30 -7.57 -4.10
N SER A 136 1.21 -8.29 -4.33
CA SER A 136 0.37 -8.84 -3.24
C SER A 136 0.97 -10.07 -2.57
N ARG A 137 1.70 -10.94 -3.30
CA ARG A 137 2.31 -12.15 -2.70
C ARG A 137 3.69 -11.93 -2.11
N ILE A 138 4.48 -10.98 -2.62
CA ILE A 138 5.89 -10.85 -2.23
C ILE A 138 6.10 -9.61 -1.37
N LEU A 139 5.67 -8.44 -1.86
CA LEU A 139 6.02 -7.17 -1.24
C LEU A 139 5.22 -6.94 0.04
N ILE A 140 3.89 -7.07 -0.02
CA ILE A 140 3.04 -6.72 1.14
C ILE A 140 3.25 -7.66 2.33
N PRO A 141 3.29 -9.01 2.20
CA PRO A 141 3.46 -9.88 3.36
C PRO A 141 4.78 -9.65 4.10
N ARG A 142 5.86 -9.39 3.36
CA ARG A 142 7.17 -9.02 3.94
C ARG A 142 7.08 -7.70 4.70
N TYR A 143 6.37 -6.73 4.13
CA TYR A 143 6.22 -5.41 4.73
C TYR A 143 5.31 -5.41 5.97
N VAL A 144 4.20 -6.17 5.94
CA VAL A 144 3.31 -6.37 7.09
C VAL A 144 4.05 -7.08 8.24
N PHE A 145 4.80 -8.14 7.93
CA PHE A 145 5.64 -8.83 8.91
C PHE A 145 6.62 -7.88 9.61
N VAL A 146 7.27 -7.01 8.83
CA VAL A 146 8.18 -5.98 9.31
C VAL A 146 7.46 -4.99 10.22
N LEU A 147 6.27 -4.54 9.86
CA LEU A 147 5.47 -3.62 10.66
C LEU A 147 5.11 -4.16 12.04
N GLU A 148 4.68 -5.43 12.10
CA GLU A 148 4.29 -6.08 13.34
C GLU A 148 5.48 -6.18 14.31
N HIS A 149 6.66 -6.49 13.78
CA HIS A 149 7.87 -6.65 14.59
C HIS A 149 8.51 -5.31 14.99
N VAL A 150 8.54 -4.31 14.10
CA VAL A 150 9.09 -2.97 14.42
C VAL A 150 8.30 -2.30 15.53
N ASN A 151 6.97 -2.48 15.56
CA ASN A 151 6.12 -1.94 16.63
C ASN A 151 6.51 -2.49 18.01
N HIS A 152 6.98 -3.74 18.08
CA HIS A 152 7.43 -4.35 19.32
C HIS A 152 8.85 -3.91 19.71
N ILE A 153 9.70 -3.62 18.73
CA ILE A 153 11.12 -3.31 18.96
C ILE A 153 11.26 -1.86 19.45
N GLN A 154 10.78 -0.87 18.69
CA GLN A 154 11.08 0.55 18.97
C GLN A 154 10.04 1.50 18.32
N ALA A 155 9.25 2.19 19.15
CA ALA A 155 8.15 3.06 18.71
C ALA A 155 8.54 4.27 17.84
N HIS A 156 9.81 4.69 17.84
CA HIS A 156 10.27 5.84 17.05
C HIS A 156 10.44 5.50 15.57
N TRP A 157 11.02 4.34 15.22
CA TRP A 157 11.12 3.87 13.83
C TRP A 157 9.75 3.73 13.19
N TYR A 158 8.76 3.30 13.96
CA TYR A 158 7.38 3.19 13.50
C TYR A 158 6.80 4.52 12.96
N ARG A 159 7.13 5.65 13.59
CA ARG A 159 6.69 6.98 13.12
C ARG A 159 7.33 7.37 11.78
N TYR A 160 8.62 7.05 11.61
CA TYR A 160 9.32 7.30 10.35
C TYR A 160 8.76 6.45 9.20
N LEU A 161 8.31 5.21 9.46
CA LEU A 161 7.65 4.38 8.45
C LEU A 161 6.33 4.96 7.96
N ILE A 162 5.49 5.43 8.88
CA ILE A 162 4.25 6.12 8.56
C ILE A 162 4.56 7.35 7.70
N LEU A 163 5.54 8.14 8.12
CA LEU A 163 5.91 9.38 7.45
C LEU A 163 6.46 9.14 6.05
N ASP A 164 7.35 8.17 5.88
CA ASP A 164 7.90 7.76 4.58
C ASP A 164 6.80 7.29 3.61
N SER A 165 5.93 6.39 4.07
CA SER A 165 4.81 5.88 3.24
C SER A 165 3.83 6.98 2.85
N THR A 166 3.59 7.94 3.76
CA THR A 166 2.69 9.08 3.50
C THR A 166 3.32 10.07 2.53
N LEU A 167 4.61 10.39 2.70
CA LEU A 167 5.33 11.29 1.79
C LEU A 167 5.46 10.68 0.39
N ALA A 168 5.72 9.39 0.28
CA ALA A 168 5.76 8.68 -1.00
C ALA A 168 4.41 8.79 -1.73
N PHE A 169 3.30 8.55 -1.02
CA PHE A 169 1.95 8.73 -1.57
C PHE A 169 1.69 10.18 -2.01
N LEU A 170 1.95 11.15 -1.13
CA LEU A 170 1.69 12.58 -1.41
C LEU A 170 2.53 13.09 -2.57
N LEU A 171 3.80 12.68 -2.66
CA LEU A 171 4.68 13.03 -3.77
C LEU A 171 4.15 12.49 -5.10
N LEU A 172 3.77 11.20 -5.13
CA LEU A 172 3.20 10.60 -6.33
C LEU A 172 1.86 11.22 -6.71
N PHE A 173 1.02 11.54 -5.72
CA PHE A 173 -0.27 12.20 -5.93
C PHE A 173 -0.13 13.61 -6.49
N THR A 174 0.72 14.44 -5.89
CA THR A 174 0.97 15.80 -6.39
C THR A 174 1.55 15.77 -7.81
N LEU A 175 2.46 14.85 -8.09
CA LEU A 175 3.04 14.65 -9.42
C LEU A 175 2.00 14.18 -10.44
N HIS A 176 1.12 13.25 -10.07
CA HIS A 176 0.02 12.81 -10.93
C HIS A 176 -0.91 13.98 -11.29
N LEU A 177 -1.26 14.82 -10.32
CA LEU A 177 -2.13 15.98 -10.55
C LEU A 177 -1.50 17.04 -11.45
N THR A 178 -0.18 17.28 -11.33
CA THR A 178 0.52 18.24 -12.19
C THR A 178 0.68 17.69 -13.60
N PHE A 179 1.12 16.43 -13.74
CA PHE A 179 1.39 15.84 -15.05
C PHE A 179 0.11 15.56 -15.85
N SER A 180 -1.02 15.30 -15.20
CA SER A 180 -2.30 15.06 -15.88
C SER A 180 -2.90 16.31 -16.53
N ARG A 181 -2.43 17.51 -16.17
CA ARG A 181 -2.90 18.79 -16.76
C ARG A 181 -2.18 19.16 -18.05
N GLU A 182 -1.06 18.52 -18.32
CA GLU A 182 -0.15 18.85 -19.41
C GLU A 182 -0.11 17.72 -20.44
N ALA A 183 0.39 18.01 -21.66
CA ALA A 183 0.57 16.98 -22.68
C ALA A 183 1.55 15.89 -22.23
N GLY A 184 1.32 14.67 -22.75
CA GLY A 184 2.18 13.52 -22.50
C GLY A 184 3.61 13.76 -22.96
N SER A 185 4.57 13.25 -22.20
CA SER A 185 5.98 13.29 -22.55
C SER A 185 6.70 12.04 -22.05
N ILE A 186 7.60 11.52 -22.87
CA ILE A 186 8.46 10.37 -22.51
C ILE A 186 9.26 10.67 -21.23
N LEU A 187 9.66 11.93 -21.03
CA LEU A 187 10.37 12.35 -19.82
C LEU A 187 9.51 12.21 -18.56
N LYS A 188 8.21 12.49 -18.65
CA LYS A 188 7.26 12.33 -17.53
C LYS A 188 7.08 10.86 -17.15
N ILE A 189 6.99 9.98 -18.15
CA ILE A 189 6.95 8.53 -17.94
C ILE A 189 8.22 8.08 -17.22
N LEU A 190 9.39 8.52 -17.70
CA LEU A 190 10.68 8.20 -17.07
C LEU A 190 10.73 8.68 -15.61
N VAL A 191 10.27 9.90 -15.33
CA VAL A 191 10.21 10.44 -13.95
C VAL A 191 9.32 9.58 -13.05
N ILE A 192 8.13 9.17 -13.52
CA ILE A 192 7.25 8.30 -12.73
C ILE A 192 7.89 6.93 -12.49
N LEU A 193 8.53 6.35 -13.52
CA LEU A 193 9.22 5.06 -13.38
C LEU A 193 10.38 5.13 -12.39
N LEU A 194 11.19 6.19 -12.45
CA LEU A 194 12.28 6.42 -11.50
C LEU A 194 11.74 6.59 -10.08
N LEU A 195 10.67 7.37 -9.90
CA LEU A 195 10.03 7.55 -8.60
C LEU A 195 9.50 6.23 -8.03
N LEU A 196 8.79 5.44 -8.84
CA LEU A 196 8.28 4.13 -8.42
C LEU A 196 9.42 3.16 -8.09
N ALA A 197 10.51 3.17 -8.86
CA ALA A 197 11.70 2.39 -8.56
C ALA A 197 12.35 2.82 -7.24
N THR A 198 12.45 4.12 -6.96
CA THR A 198 12.95 4.64 -5.68
C THR A 198 12.08 4.20 -4.52
N ILE A 199 10.75 4.31 -4.65
CA ILE A 199 9.80 3.86 -3.62
C ILE A 199 9.95 2.35 -3.38
N TYR A 200 10.04 1.55 -4.44
CA TYR A 200 10.22 0.11 -4.35
C TYR A 200 11.54 -0.27 -3.65
N ILE A 201 12.65 0.37 -4.04
CA ILE A 201 13.97 0.13 -3.44
C ILE A 201 13.97 0.55 -1.97
N SER A 202 13.36 1.68 -1.61
CA SER A 202 13.22 2.13 -0.22
C SER A 202 12.51 1.08 0.63
N TYR A 203 11.36 0.58 0.16
CA TYR A 203 10.63 -0.49 0.86
C TYR A 203 11.42 -1.79 0.94
N PHE A 204 12.16 -2.16 -0.10
CA PHE A 204 12.99 -3.36 -0.10
C PHE A 204 14.13 -3.26 0.91
N ILE A 205 14.85 -2.13 0.95
CA ILE A 205 15.94 -1.87 1.91
C ILE A 205 15.38 -1.94 3.32
N LEU A 206 14.26 -1.28 3.58
CA LEU A 206 13.64 -1.30 4.89
C LEU A 206 13.28 -2.73 5.32
N CYS A 207 12.64 -3.49 4.44
CA CYS A 207 12.29 -4.88 4.74
C CYS A 207 13.53 -5.71 5.10
N ARG A 208 14.60 -5.55 4.33
CA ARG A 208 15.85 -6.29 4.53
C ARG A 208 16.52 -5.93 5.85
N VAL A 209 16.65 -4.64 6.15
CA VAL A 209 17.28 -4.15 7.39
C VAL A 209 16.55 -4.69 8.62
N VAL A 210 15.21 -4.65 8.63
CA VAL A 210 14.44 -5.16 9.76
C VAL A 210 14.59 -6.68 9.92
N LEU A 211 14.57 -7.42 8.81
CA LEU A 211 14.80 -8.88 8.84
C LEU A 211 16.19 -9.22 9.38
N ASP A 212 17.22 -8.46 9.00
CA ASP A 212 18.58 -8.66 9.48
C ASP A 212 18.69 -8.37 10.98
N VAL A 213 18.07 -7.29 11.48
CA VAL A 213 18.01 -6.97 12.92
C VAL A 213 17.30 -8.08 13.71
N LEU A 214 16.18 -8.60 13.19
CA LEU A 214 15.46 -9.71 13.83
C LEU A 214 16.32 -10.97 13.92
N LYS A 215 17.04 -11.29 12.83
CA LYS A 215 17.95 -12.44 12.79
C LYS A 215 19.09 -12.28 13.79
N ILE A 216 19.68 -11.09 13.90
CA ILE A 216 20.74 -10.79 14.88
C ILE A 216 20.21 -10.95 16.30
N ASN A 217 19.04 -10.40 16.62
CA ASN A 217 18.43 -10.53 17.95
C ASN A 217 18.11 -11.98 18.32
N GLN A 218 17.68 -12.81 17.36
CA GLN A 218 17.46 -14.24 17.59
C GLN A 218 18.77 -14.99 17.86
N LEU A 219 19.82 -14.67 17.10
CA LEU A 219 21.16 -15.26 17.28
C LEU A 219 21.76 -14.86 18.63
N GLU A 220 21.61 -13.61 19.04
CA GLU A 220 22.08 -13.13 20.35
C GLU A 220 21.37 -13.84 21.50
N LYS A 221 20.04 -14.00 21.43
CA LYS A 221 19.28 -14.76 22.43
C LYS A 221 19.70 -16.23 22.49
N ALA A 222 19.92 -16.86 21.34
CA ALA A 222 20.40 -18.24 21.28
C ALA A 222 21.82 -18.38 21.88
N ALA A 223 22.71 -17.43 21.58
CA ALA A 223 24.06 -17.38 22.14
C ALA A 223 24.03 -17.20 23.66
N LEU A 224 23.26 -16.24 24.18
CA LEU A 224 23.11 -16.01 25.62
C LEU A 224 22.52 -17.23 26.34
N TRP A 225 21.53 -17.89 25.74
CA TRP A 225 20.94 -19.11 26.30
C TRP A 225 21.94 -20.27 26.35
N SER A 226 22.74 -20.45 25.29
CA SER A 226 23.80 -21.46 25.27
C SER A 226 24.88 -21.19 26.34
N LEU A 227 25.24 -19.93 26.56
CA LEU A 227 26.21 -19.52 27.57
C LEU A 227 25.68 -19.74 29.00
N TRP A 228 24.38 -19.51 29.21
CA TRP A 228 23.71 -19.78 30.48
C TRP A 228 23.67 -21.28 30.79
N ILE A 229 23.33 -22.14 29.81
CA ILE A 229 23.38 -23.61 30.00
C ILE A 229 24.78 -24.07 30.35
N TRP A 230 25.80 -23.57 29.61
CA TRP A 230 27.18 -23.94 29.86
C TRP A 230 27.63 -23.52 31.27
N THR A 231 27.33 -22.30 31.70
CA THR A 231 27.68 -21.82 33.05
C THR A 231 26.94 -22.55 34.17
N VAL A 232 25.66 -22.90 33.98
CA VAL A 232 24.90 -23.70 34.95
C VAL A 232 25.44 -25.13 35.03
N SER A 233 25.72 -25.77 33.89
CA SER A 233 26.31 -27.12 33.84
C SER A 233 27.67 -27.18 34.54
N ASN A 234 28.51 -26.17 34.34
CA ASN A 234 29.83 -26.12 34.96
C ASN A 234 29.74 -25.90 36.48
N ARG A 235 28.76 -25.12 36.96
CA ARG A 235 28.51 -24.93 38.40
C ARG A 235 27.97 -26.19 39.09
N SER A 236 27.15 -26.99 38.40
CA SER A 236 26.65 -28.25 38.96
C SER A 236 27.77 -29.30 39.10
N MET A 237 28.73 -29.36 38.17
CA MET A 237 29.86 -30.29 38.25
C MET A 237 30.83 -29.97 39.39
N THR A 238 31.01 -28.69 39.74
CA THR A 238 31.88 -28.29 40.88
C THR A 238 31.25 -28.50 42.25
N SER A 239 29.96 -28.84 42.34
CA SER A 239 29.25 -29.02 43.62
C SER A 239 29.16 -30.47 44.09
N THR A 240 29.61 -31.44 43.29
CA THR A 240 29.60 -32.87 43.59
C THR A 240 30.92 -33.43 44.14
N ASP A 241 31.93 -32.58 44.32
CA ASP A 241 33.28 -32.97 44.80
C ASP A 241 33.57 -32.57 46.27
N ILE A 242 32.55 -32.56 47.14
CA ILE A 242 32.72 -32.42 48.60
C ILE A 242 32.11 -33.63 49.31
#